data_AF-A0A2A7MUB4-F1
#
_entry.id   AF-A0A2A7MUB4-F1
#
_cell.length_a   1.000
_cell.length_b   1.000
_cell.length_c   1.000
_cell.angle_alpha   90.00
_cell.angle_beta   90.00
_cell.angle_gamma   90.00
#
_symmetry.space_group_name_H-M   'P 1'
#
loop_
_entity.id
_entity.type
_entity.pdbx_description
1 polymer ?
#
loop_
_entity_poly.entity_id
_entity_poly.type
_entity_poly.pdbx_seq_one_letter_code
_entity_poly.pdbx_strand_id
1 'polypeptide(L)'
;MADNILVGADKLRAVATQLDHLREQAQGTLQNYLGASHDIHGGGGWQGMAAMANVNTAEEIHNAQMKLNTQWGELIQALRAAADHYQTQEESARAAVQNVAQSM
;
A
#
# COMPACT_ATOMS: atom_id res chain seq x y z
N MET A 1 -7.50 28.69 -20.64
CA MET A 1 -6.20 28.26 -20.08
C MET A 1 -6.39 26.82 -19.64
N ALA A 2 -5.56 25.89 -20.12
CA ALA A 2 -5.67 24.49 -19.71
C ALA A 2 -5.09 24.37 -18.30
N ASP A 3 -5.95 24.09 -17.33
CA ASP A 3 -5.53 23.82 -15.95
C ASP A 3 -4.64 22.57 -15.96
N ASN A 4 -3.39 22.74 -15.55
CA ASN A 4 -2.41 21.67 -15.54
C ASN A 4 -2.65 20.83 -14.28
N ILE A 5 -3.67 19.95 -14.31
CA ILE A 5 -3.90 18.96 -13.26
C ILE A 5 -2.72 17.99 -13.26
N LEU A 6 -1.73 18.27 -12.40
CA LEU A 6 -0.48 17.49 -12.31
C LEU A 6 -0.74 16.04 -11.86
N VAL A 7 -1.82 15.79 -11.10
CA VAL A 7 -2.24 14.46 -10.64
C VAL A 7 -3.78 14.37 -10.62
N GLY A 8 -4.36 13.59 -11.53
CA GLY A 8 -5.81 13.33 -11.57
C GLY A 8 -6.24 12.17 -10.66
N ALA A 9 -7.53 12.12 -10.32
CA ALA A 9 -8.13 11.07 -9.49
C ALA A 9 -7.81 9.65 -9.99
N ASP A 10 -7.78 9.45 -11.31
CA ASP A 10 -7.45 8.16 -11.93
C ASP A 10 -6.03 7.69 -11.63
N LYS A 11 -5.06 8.62 -11.62
CA LYS A 11 -3.66 8.29 -11.28
C LYS A 11 -3.53 7.91 -9.81
N LEU A 12 -4.23 8.60 -8.91
CA LEU A 12 -4.24 8.28 -7.48
C LEU A 12 -4.85 6.89 -7.23
N ARG A 13 -5.96 6.58 -7.89
CA ARG A 13 -6.59 5.25 -7.81
C ARG A 13 -5.67 4.17 -8.37
N ALA A 14 -5.04 4.40 -9.52
CA ALA A 14 -4.10 3.45 -10.12
C ALA A 14 -2.91 3.16 -9.19
N VAL A 15 -2.31 4.18 -8.58
CA VAL A 15 -1.22 4.00 -7.61
C VAL A 15 -1.71 3.26 -6.37
N ALA A 16 -2.90 3.60 -5.83
CA ALA A 16 -3.48 2.90 -4.69
C ALA A 16 -3.68 1.39 -4.97
N THR A 17 -4.15 1.03 -6.16
CA THR A 17 -4.27 -0.38 -6.59
C THR A 17 -2.92 -1.07 -6.72
N GLN A 18 -1.92 -0.40 -7.31
CA GLN A 18 -0.57 -0.97 -7.43
C GLN A 18 0.07 -1.22 -6.05
N LEU A 19 -0.10 -0.29 -5.12
CA LEU A 19 0.40 -0.43 -3.76
C LEU A 19 -0.32 -1.56 -3.00
N ASP A 20 -1.63 -1.73 -3.19
CA ASP A 20 -2.38 -2.83 -2.59
C ASP A 20 -1.85 -4.18 -3.07
N HIS A 21 -1.60 -4.31 -4.38
CA HIS A 21 -1.04 -5.53 -4.94
C HIS A 21 0.38 -5.82 -4.46
N LEU A 22 1.24 -4.78 -4.40
CA LEU A 22 2.60 -4.93 -3.87
C LEU A 22 2.59 -5.35 -2.40
N ARG A 23 1.66 -4.81 -1.61
CA ARG A 23 1.46 -5.19 -0.21
C ARG A 23 1.10 -6.67 -0.08
N GLU A 24 0.17 -7.16 -0.90
CA GLU A 24 -0.22 -8.58 -0.91
C GLU A 24 0.95 -9.50 -1.30
N GLN A 25 1.71 -9.14 -2.34
CA GLN A 25 2.89 -9.91 -2.75
C GLN A 25 3.98 -9.95 -1.67
N ALA A 26 4.23 -8.82 -1.02
CA ALA A 26 5.20 -8.73 0.08
C ALA A 26 4.75 -9.60 1.27
N GLN A 27 3.46 -9.59 1.61
CA GLN A 27 2.92 -10.45 2.67
C GLN A 27 3.15 -11.94 2.38
N GLY A 28 2.84 -12.39 1.17
CA GLY A 28 3.01 -13.80 0.78
C GLY A 28 4.49 -14.23 0.82
N THR A 29 5.39 -13.39 0.30
CA THR A 29 6.85 -13.67 0.31
C THR A 29 7.38 -13.80 1.74
N LEU A 30 6.95 -12.92 2.65
CA LEU A 30 7.40 -12.92 4.03
C LEU A 30 6.80 -14.05 4.87
N GLN A 31 5.55 -14.44 4.60
CA GLN A 31 4.96 -15.63 5.22
C GLN A 31 5.69 -16.91 4.81
N ASN A 32 6.07 -17.02 3.54
CA ASN A 32 6.89 -18.13 3.06
C ASN A 32 8.27 -18.14 3.73
N TYR A 33 8.89 -16.98 3.93
CA TYR A 33 10.16 -16.86 4.65
C TYR A 33 10.03 -17.31 6.12
N LEU A 34 8.99 -16.88 6.82
CA LEU A 34 8.73 -17.29 8.21
C LEU A 34 8.52 -18.81 8.31
N GLY A 35 7.72 -19.38 7.40
CA GLY A 35 7.53 -20.82 7.31
C GLY A 35 8.84 -21.58 7.09
N ALA A 36 9.63 -21.17 6.09
CA ALA A 36 10.94 -21.78 5.81
C ALA A 36 11.90 -21.67 7.01
N SER A 37 11.88 -20.54 7.73
CA SER A 37 12.69 -20.33 8.93
C SER A 37 12.33 -21.32 10.04
N HIS A 38 11.04 -21.55 10.28
CA HIS A 38 10.55 -22.55 11.23
C HIS A 38 10.84 -23.98 10.80
N ASP A 39 10.67 -24.30 9.51
CA ASP A 39 10.92 -25.63 8.96
C ASP A 39 12.40 -26.02 9.08
N ILE A 40 13.33 -25.09 8.82
CA ILE A 40 14.77 -25.31 8.99
C ILE A 40 15.12 -25.58 10.46
N HIS A 41 14.45 -24.90 11.40
CA HIS A 41 14.63 -25.13 12.82
C HIS A 41 14.07 -26.50 13.26
N GLY A 42 12.82 -26.81 12.87
CA GLY A 42 12.13 -28.05 13.24
C GLY A 42 12.70 -29.31 12.58
N GLY A 43 13.25 -29.18 11.37
CA GLY A 43 13.91 -30.26 10.62
C GLY A 43 15.35 -30.55 11.02
N GLY A 44 15.92 -29.80 11.97
CA GLY A 44 17.28 -29.98 12.47
C GLY A 44 18.39 -29.48 11.53
N GLY A 45 18.05 -28.67 10.52
CA GLY A 45 19.00 -28.14 9.54
C GLY A 45 19.97 -27.12 10.15
N TRP A 46 19.49 -26.25 11.04
CA TRP A 46 20.32 -25.34 11.83
C TRP A 46 20.13 -25.68 13.32
N GLN A 47 21.23 -25.78 14.07
CA GLN A 47 21.22 -26.20 15.48
C GLN A 47 21.98 -25.20 16.37
N GLY A 48 21.60 -25.13 17.65
CA GLY A 48 22.24 -24.24 18.63
C GLY A 48 21.93 -22.76 18.40
N MET A 49 22.90 -21.88 18.67
CA MET A 49 22.69 -20.42 18.63
C MET A 49 22.30 -19.89 17.24
N ALA A 50 22.76 -20.52 16.16
CA ALA A 50 22.39 -20.12 14.81
C ALA A 50 20.89 -20.32 14.54
N ALA A 51 20.31 -21.40 15.07
CA ALA A 51 18.90 -21.69 14.92
C ALA A 51 18.02 -20.69 15.69
N MET A 52 18.41 -20.38 16.94
CA MET A 52 17.73 -19.36 17.75
C MET A 52 17.83 -17.97 17.12
N ALA A 53 19.00 -17.60 16.59
CA ALA A 53 19.17 -16.32 15.90
C ALA A 53 18.29 -16.21 14.64
N ASN A 54 18.15 -17.31 13.88
CA ASN A 54 17.30 -17.35 12.70
C ASN A 54 15.81 -17.20 13.04
N VAL A 55 15.32 -17.90 14.06
CA VAL A 55 13.93 -17.78 14.53
C VAL A 55 13.66 -16.36 15.05
N ASN A 56 14.52 -15.82 15.92
CA ASN A 56 14.37 -14.46 16.42
C ASN A 56 14.37 -13.42 15.30
N THR A 57 15.28 -13.53 14.34
CA THR A 57 15.32 -12.63 13.17
C THR A 57 14.04 -12.73 12.35
N ALA A 58 13.50 -13.95 12.17
CA ALA A 58 12.26 -14.15 11.43
C ALA A 58 11.05 -13.54 12.16
N GLU A 59 11.00 -13.64 13.49
CA GLU A 59 9.99 -12.95 14.31
C GLU A 59 10.11 -11.42 14.23
N GLU A 60 11.33 -10.87 14.27
CA GLU A 60 11.57 -9.43 14.10
C GLU A 60 11.10 -8.95 12.73
N ILE A 61 11.41 -9.70 11.66
CA ILE A 61 10.94 -9.42 10.30
C ILE A 61 9.40 -9.46 10.25
N HIS A 62 8.77 -10.45 10.89
CA HIS A 62 7.31 -10.55 10.94
C HIS A 62 6.68 -9.36 11.68
N ASN A 63 7.27 -8.92 12.79
CA ASN A 63 6.81 -7.73 13.52
C ASN A 63 6.97 -6.45 12.69
N ALA A 64 8.08 -6.29 11.98
CA ALA A 64 8.29 -5.18 11.05
C ALA A 64 7.27 -5.22 9.90
N GLN A 65 6.97 -6.41 9.38
CA GLN A 65 5.94 -6.62 8.35
C GLN A 65 4.57 -6.15 8.82
N MET A 66 4.13 -6.52 10.02
CA MET A 66 2.83 -6.09 10.53
C MET A 66 2.71 -4.55 10.56
N LYS A 67 3.77 -3.87 11.01
CA LYS A 67 3.82 -2.40 11.03
C LYS A 67 3.77 -1.81 9.63
N LEU A 68 4.57 -2.34 8.70
CA LEU A 68 4.56 -1.89 7.31
C LEU A 68 3.19 -2.11 6.67
N ASN A 69 2.56 -3.24 6.94
CA ASN A 69 1.25 -3.57 6.40
C ASN A 69 0.18 -2.55 6.84
N THR A 70 0.19 -2.17 8.12
CA THR A 70 -0.68 -1.11 8.65
C THR A 70 -0.42 0.22 7.95
N GLN A 71 0.85 0.65 7.87
CA GLN A 71 1.23 1.92 7.24
C GLN A 71 0.87 1.97 5.75
N TRP A 72 1.07 0.87 5.02
CA TRP A 72 0.66 0.76 3.62
C TRP A 72 -0.86 0.82 3.48
N GLY A 73 -1.60 0.16 4.38
CA GLY A 73 -3.06 0.25 4.43
C GLY A 73 -3.56 1.69 4.62
N GLU A 74 -2.97 2.42 5.57
CA GLU A 74 -3.28 3.83 5.82
C GLU A 74 -2.97 4.72 4.59
N LEU A 75 -1.81 4.52 3.95
CA LEU A 75 -1.45 5.26 2.75
C LEU A 75 -2.42 4.98 1.58
N ILE A 76 -2.78 3.72 1.35
CA ILE A 76 -3.74 3.33 0.31
C ILE A 76 -5.09 3.99 0.56
N GLN A 77 -5.55 4.01 1.81
CA GLN A 77 -6.80 4.69 2.17
C GLN A 77 -6.72 6.20 1.95
N ALA A 78 -5.61 6.84 2.33
CA ALA A 78 -5.38 8.26 2.10
C ALA A 78 -5.38 8.59 0.60
N LEU A 79 -4.77 7.75 -0.25
CA LEU A 79 -4.77 7.92 -1.70
C LEU A 79 -6.18 7.79 -2.29
N ARG A 80 -6.99 6.84 -1.81
CA ARG A 80 -8.38 6.67 -2.25
C ARG A 80 -9.24 7.87 -1.84
N ALA A 81 -9.13 8.32 -0.59
CA ALA A 81 -9.84 9.50 -0.10
C ALA A 81 -9.44 10.78 -0.86
N ALA A 82 -8.15 10.95 -1.17
CA ALA A 82 -7.68 12.05 -1.99
C ALA A 82 -8.28 11.99 -3.41
N ALA A 83 -8.34 10.81 -4.02
CA ALA A 83 -8.93 10.65 -5.35
C ALA A 83 -10.41 11.05 -5.37
N ASP A 84 -11.17 10.66 -4.36
CA ASP A 84 -12.58 11.02 -4.24
C ASP A 84 -12.76 12.53 -4.06
N HIS A 85 -11.92 13.17 -3.24
CA HIS A 85 -11.91 14.61 -3.09
C HIS A 85 -11.61 15.35 -4.40
N TYR A 86 -10.61 14.91 -5.16
CA TYR A 86 -10.30 15.47 -6.48
C TYR A 86 -11.46 15.33 -7.46
N GLN A 87 -12.14 14.17 -7.47
CA GLN A 87 -13.28 13.97 -8.34
C GLN A 87 -14.44 14.92 -8.00
N THR A 88 -14.79 15.07 -6.72
CA THR A 88 -15.84 16.00 -6.27
C THR A 88 -15.49 17.45 -6.61
N GLN A 89 -14.21 17.82 -6.47
CA GLN A 89 -13.74 19.17 -6.78
C GLN A 89 -13.85 19.47 -8.29
N GLU A 90 -13.49 18.51 -9.14
CA GLU A 90 -13.62 18.62 -10.60
C GLU A 90 -15.08 18.72 -11.04
N GLU A 91 -15.97 17.89 -10.47
CA GLU A 91 -17.41 17.93 -10.76
C GLU A 91 -18.02 19.29 -10.38
N SER A 92 -17.64 19.83 -9.22
CA SER A 92 -18.09 21.14 -8.74
C SER A 92 -17.57 22.28 -9.62
N ALA A 93 -16.28 22.23 -9.99
CA ALA A 93 -15.67 23.22 -10.87
C ALA A 93 -16.34 23.21 -12.26
N ARG A 94 -16.60 22.02 -12.82
CA ARG A 94 -17.29 21.87 -14.11
C ARG A 94 -18.70 22.44 -14.07
N ALA A 95 -19.46 22.18 -13.01
CA ALA A 95 -20.79 22.74 -12.83
C ALA A 95 -20.77 24.27 -12.73
N ALA A 96 -19.82 24.84 -11.97
CA ALA A 96 -19.65 26.28 -11.85
C ALA A 96 -19.31 26.95 -13.20
N VAL A 97 -18.39 26.35 -13.96
CA VAL A 97 -18.02 26.84 -15.30
C VAL A 97 -19.20 26.78 -16.26
N GLN A 98 -20.00 25.72 -16.24
CA GLN A 98 -21.20 25.60 -17.07
C GLN A 98 -22.23 26.70 -16.76
N ASN A 99 -22.45 27.01 -15.47
CA ASN A 99 -23.36 28.07 -15.06
C ASN A 99 -22.87 29.45 -15.52
N VAL A 100 -21.55 29.73 -15.42
CA VAL A 100 -20.95 30.98 -15.91
C VAL A 100 -21.09 31.10 -17.43
N ALA A 101 -20.85 30.01 -18.16
CA ALA A 101 -20.99 29.97 -19.62
C ALA A 101 -22.44 30.17 -20.11
N GLN A 102 -23.44 29.82 -19.29
CA GLN A 102 -24.86 30.06 -19.58
C GLN A 102 -25.33 31.47 -19.21
N SER A 103 -24.61 32.17 -18.32
CA SER A 103 -24.92 33.55 -17.92
C SER A 103 -24.26 34.63 -18.77
N MET A 104 -23.38 34.24 -19.71
CA MET A 104 -22.77 35.10 -20.73
C MET A 104 -23.47 34.92 -22.06
#